data_AF-A0A066WNC6-F1
#
_entry.id   AF-A0A066WNC6-F1
#
_cell.length_a   1.000
_cell.length_b   1.000
_cell.length_c   1.000
_cell.angle_alpha   90.00
_cell.angle_beta   90.00
_cell.angle_gamma   90.00
#
_symmetry.space_group_name_H-M   'P 1'
#
loop_
_entity.id
_entity.type
_entity.pdbx_description
1 polymer ?
#
loop_
_entity_poly.entity_id
_entity_poly.type
_entity_poly.pdbx_seq_one_letter_code
_entity_poly.pdbx_strand_id
1 'polypeptide(L)' 'MPPKAPLTPDQRRLRVIIFSFPVLVASTYVLYRRMVLGEEQRQLPKQGKLIPPPT' A
#
# COMPACT_ATOMS: atom_id res chain seq x y z
N MET A 1 -9.62 4.53 32.77
CA MET A 1 -10.22 4.59 31.42
C MET A 1 -11.07 3.34 31.25
N PRO A 2 -12.36 3.44 30.91
CA PRO A 2 -13.19 2.26 30.69
C PRO A 2 -12.61 1.42 29.53
N PRO A 3 -12.60 0.08 29.63
CA PRO A 3 -12.08 -0.79 28.58
C PRO A 3 -12.90 -0.62 27.30
N LYS A 4 -12.21 -0.54 26.16
CA LYS A 4 -12.82 -0.35 24.84
C LYS A 4 -13.67 -1.57 24.50
N ALA A 5 -14.95 -1.35 24.17
CA ALA A 5 -15.87 -2.44 23.81
C ALA A 5 -15.30 -3.29 22.65
N PRO A 6 -15.45 -4.62 22.69
CA PRO A 6 -14.98 -5.50 21.61
C PRO A 6 -15.72 -5.17 20.31
N LEU A 7 -15.00 -5.27 19.19
CA LEU A 7 -15.56 -5.00 17.85
C LEU A 7 -16.58 -6.07 17.47
N THR A 8 -17.69 -5.65 16.86
CA THR A 8 -18.63 -6.59 16.24
C THR A 8 -17.98 -7.30 15.03
N PRO A 9 -18.48 -8.48 14.62
CA PRO A 9 -17.96 -9.18 13.44
C PRO A 9 -17.93 -8.31 12.17
N ASP A 10 -18.95 -7.50 11.95
CA ASP A 10 -19.04 -6.60 10.80
C ASP A 10 -18.02 -5.46 10.87
N GLN A 11 -17.80 -4.88 12.06
CA GLN A 11 -16.76 -3.88 12.26
C GLN A 11 -15.36 -4.45 11.99
N ARG A 12 -15.12 -5.71 12.34
CA ARG A 12 -13.86 -6.39 12.04
C ARG A 12 -13.67 -6.60 10.54
N ARG A 13 -14.72 -6.98 9.81
CA ARG A 13 -14.70 -7.11 8.34
C ARG A 13 -14.46 -5.77 7.66
N LEU A 14 -15.17 -4.72 8.08
CA LEU A 14 -15.00 -3.37 7.54
C LEU A 14 -13.57 -2.87 7.77
N ARG A 15 -13.01 -3.10 8.96
CA ARG A 15 -11.61 -2.79 9.24
C ARG A 15 -10.67 -3.48 8.25
N VAL A 16 -10.88 -4.77 7.97
CA VAL A 16 -10.05 -5.50 6.99
C VAL A 16 -10.19 -4.88 5.60
N ILE A 17 -11.41 -4.59 5.15
CA ILE A 17 -11.67 -3.98 3.83
C ILE A 17 -10.97 -2.62 3.71
N ILE A 18 -11.06 -1.78 4.73
CA ILE A 18 -10.42 -0.45 4.75
C ILE A 18 -8.91 -0.56 4.54
N PHE A 19 -8.26 -1.60 5.07
CA PHE A 19 -6.82 -1.80 4.92
C PHE A 19 -6.45 -2.55 3.63
N SER A 20 -7.21 -3.56 3.22
CA SER A 20 -6.87 -4.38 2.05
C SER A 20 -7.26 -3.73 0.72
N PHE A 21 -8.35 -2.98 0.70
CA PHE A 21 -8.89 -2.39 -0.52
C PHE A 21 -7.92 -1.39 -1.19
N PRO A 22 -7.25 -0.46 -0.47
CA PRO A 22 -6.28 0.44 -1.09
C PRO A 22 -5.09 -0.30 -1.70
N VAL A 23 -4.61 -1.38 -1.06
CA VAL A 23 -3.51 -2.20 -1.58
C VAL A 23 -3.92 -2.90 -2.86
N LEU A 24 -5.13 -3.47 -2.89
CA LEU A 24 -5.72 -4.07 -4.09
C LEU A 24 -5.82 -3.07 -5.24
N VAL A 25 -6.34 -1.86 -4.98
CA VAL A 25 -6.49 -0.82 -6.01
C VAL A 25 -5.14 -0.38 -6.55
N ALA A 26 -4.18 -0.09 -5.67
CA ALA A 26 -2.85 0.35 -6.08
C ALA A 26 -2.12 -0.71 -6.92
N SER A 27 -2.14 -1.97 -6.48
CA SER A 27 -1.52 -3.09 -7.21
C SER A 27 -2.18 -3.34 -8.56
N THR A 28 -3.52 -3.32 -8.62
CA THR A 28 -4.27 -3.47 -9.86
C THR A 28 -3.95 -2.35 -10.84
N TYR A 29 -3.89 -1.10 -10.35
CA TYR A 29 -3.54 0.05 -11.18
C TYR A 29 -2.12 -0.06 -11.74
N VAL A 30 -1.13 -0.42 -10.92
CA VAL A 30 0.24 -0.63 -11.39
C VAL A 30 0.30 -1.73 -12.45
N LEU A 31 -0.42 -2.84 -12.23
CA LEU A 31 -0.47 -3.94 -13.18
C LEU A 31 -1.10 -3.51 -14.51
N TYR A 32 -2.20 -2.74 -14.45
CA TYR A 32 -2.87 -2.20 -15.62
C TYR A 32 -1.94 -1.31 -16.46
N ARG A 33 -1.17 -0.41 -15.81
CA ARG A 33 -0.19 0.42 -16.52
C ARG A 33 0.88 -0.41 -17.23
N ARG A 34 1.34 -1.50 -16.61
CA ARG A 34 2.37 -2.38 -17.19
C ARG A 34 1.84 -3.27 -18.30
N MET A 35 0.72 -3.94 -18.08
CA MET A 35 0.20 -4.97 -18.98
C MET A 35 -0.64 -4.41 -20.13
N VAL A 36 -1.41 -3.35 -19.87
CA VAL A 36 -2.34 -2.78 -20.86
C VAL A 36 -1.74 -1.55 -21.53
N LEU A 37 -1.14 -0.64 -20.76
CA LEU A 37 -0.54 0.58 -21.32
C LEU A 37 0.91 0.41 -21.77
N GLY A 38 1.55 -0.73 -21.45
CA GLY A 38 2.94 -1.00 -21.83
C GLY A 38 3.97 -0.10 -21.14
N GLU A 39 3.61 0.55 -20.03
CA GLU A 39 4.55 1.39 -19.30
C GLU A 39 5.67 0.55 -18.67
N GLU A 40 6.92 0.93 -18.95
CA GLU A 40 8.08 0.24 -18.37
C GLU A 40 8.15 0.42 -16.85
N GLN A 41 8.64 -0.61 -16.15
CA GLN A 41 8.95 -0.48 -14.73
C GLN A 41 10.06 0.56 -14.54
N ARG A 42 9.77 1.62 -13.76
CA ARG A 42 10.78 2.63 -13.42
C ARG A 42 12.01 1.96 -12.81
N GLN A 43 13.15 2.10 -13.47
CA GLN A 43 14.41 1.57 -12.97
C GLN A 43 14.84 2.40 -11.76
N LEU A 44 15.04 1.73 -10.62
CA LEU A 44 15.66 2.37 -9.47
C LEU A 44 17.13 2.64 -9.81
N PRO A 45 17.66 3.84 -9.52
CA PRO A 45 19.07 4.12 -9.72
C PRO A 45 19.89 3.12 -8.89
N LYS A 46 20.74 2.32 -9.55
CA LYS A 46 21.56 1.30 -8.89
C LYS A 46 22.60 1.89 -7.94
N GLN A 47 22.86 3.19 -8.02
CA GLN A 47 23.80 3.95 -7.19
C GLN A 47 23.17 5.32 -6.88
N GLY A 48 22.98 5.66 -5.60
CA GLY A 48 22.86 7.06 -5.18
C GLY A 48 21.83 7.38 -4.09
N LYS A 49 22.34 7.44 -2.84
CA LYS A 49 21.80 8.20 -1.68
C LYS A 49 20.53 7.65 -1.02
N LEU A 50 20.70 6.54 -0.29
CA LEU A 50 19.99 6.37 0.98
C LEU A 50 20.68 7.29 2.00
N ILE A 51 20.15 8.51 2.18
CA ILE A 51 20.42 9.44 3.29
C ILE A 51 21.91 9.88 3.43
N PRO A 52 22.28 11.14 3.14
CA PRO A 52 23.61 11.63 3.53
C PRO A 52 23.75 11.59 5.07
N PRO A 53 24.92 11.17 5.61
CA PRO A 53 25.13 11.10 7.05
C PRO A 53 24.96 12.50 7.69
N PRO A 54 24.41 12.59 8.92
CA PRO A 54 24.24 13.86 9.60
C PRO A 54 25.61 14.48 9.89
N THR A 55 25.85 15.69 9.37
CA THR A 55 26.94 16.59 9.75
C THR A 55 26.70 17.22 11.11
#